data_AF-A0A258MKP2-F1
#
_entry.id   AF-A0A258MKP2-F1
#
_cell.length_a   1.000
_cell.length_b   1.000
_cell.length_c   1.000
_cell.angle_alpha   90.00
_cell.angle_beta   90.00
_cell.angle_gamma   90.00
#
_symmetry.space_group_name_H-M   'P 1'
#
loop_
_entity.id
_entity.type
_entity.pdbx_description
1 polymer ?
#
loop_
_entity_poly.entity_id
_entity_poly.type
_entity_poly.pdbx_seq_one_letter_code
_entity_poly.pdbx_strand_id
1 'polypeptide(L)'
;MLRKFGVVLALALLLSACSPKLDWRTVQSPQDRYSALFPGKPVKIQRKLPYQNQEIPQTLEAVKIEDDIYSVSTIHLSRGQATLAPKLLEQLQGNLLNRANVSLESA
;
A
#
# COMPACT_ATOMS: atom_id res chain seq x y z
N MET A 1 13.98 22.20 -42.22
CA MET A 1 13.08 22.05 -41.04
C MET A 1 12.83 20.59 -40.66
N LEU A 2 12.72 19.67 -41.63
CA LEU A 2 12.45 18.24 -41.41
C LEU A 2 13.45 17.52 -40.46
N ARG A 3 14.75 17.82 -40.55
CA ARG A 3 15.79 17.27 -39.65
C ARG A 3 15.61 17.67 -38.18
N LYS A 4 15.16 18.91 -37.92
CA LYS A 4 14.92 19.39 -36.54
C LYS A 4 13.69 18.72 -35.94
N PHE A 5 12.64 18.52 -36.75
CA PHE A 5 11.45 17.76 -36.36
C PHE A 5 11.77 16.29 -36.04
N GLY A 6 12.62 15.64 -36.85
CA GLY A 6 13.07 14.26 -36.59
C GLY A 6 13.81 14.10 -35.26
N VAL A 7 14.68 15.05 -34.91
CA VAL A 7 15.42 15.04 -33.64
C VAL A 7 14.49 15.25 -32.43
N VAL A 8 13.55 16.19 -32.53
CA VAL A 8 12.57 16.44 -31.46
C VAL A 8 11.68 15.22 -31.23
N LEU A 9 11.23 14.57 -32.31
CA LEU A 9 10.39 13.37 -32.23
C LEU A 9 11.16 12.18 -31.62
N ALA A 10 12.41 11.96 -32.03
CA ALA A 10 13.26 10.91 -31.46
C ALA A 10 13.52 11.15 -29.97
N LEU A 11 13.76 12.39 -29.56
CA LEU A 11 13.96 12.75 -28.16
C LEU A 11 12.68 12.52 -27.34
N ALA A 12 11.51 12.92 -27.83
CA ALA A 12 10.24 12.67 -27.14
C ALA A 12 9.97 11.17 -26.92
N LEU A 13 10.28 10.32 -27.90
CA LEU A 13 10.15 8.86 -27.79
C LEU A 13 11.13 8.28 -26.75
N LEU A 14 12.38 8.76 -26.74
CA LEU A 14 13.37 8.36 -25.73
C LEU A 14 12.95 8.77 -24.31
N LEU A 15 12.40 9.97 -24.11
CA LEU A 15 11.90 10.38 -22.79
C LEU A 15 10.69 9.57 -22.34
N SER A 16 9.80 9.15 -23.24
CA SER A 16 8.65 8.31 -22.90
C SER A 16 9.07 6.90 -22.44
N ALA A 17 10.18 6.38 -22.97
CA ALA A 17 10.75 5.11 -22.53
C ALA A 17 11.45 5.20 -21.15
N CYS A 18 11.74 6.41 -20.66
CA CYS A 18 12.35 6.64 -19.36
C CYS A 18 11.35 6.91 -18.24
N SER A 19 10.03 6.92 -18.48
CA SER A 19 9.05 7.03 -17.39
C SER A 19 8.92 5.68 -16.70
N PRO A 20 9.40 5.52 -15.45
CA PRO A 20 9.35 4.23 -14.78
C PRO A 20 7.90 3.88 -14.49
N LYS A 21 7.54 2.62 -14.78
CA LYS A 21 6.22 2.05 -14.43
C LYS A 21 5.87 2.21 -12.94
N LEU A 22 6.89 2.28 -12.10
CA LEU A 22 6.79 2.46 -10.65
C LEU A 22 7.36 3.83 -10.26
N ASP A 23 6.50 4.73 -9.79
CA ASP A 23 6.88 6.04 -9.27
C ASP A 23 7.14 5.95 -7.76
N TRP A 24 8.27 5.31 -7.44
CA TRP A 24 8.70 5.01 -6.08
C TRP A 24 8.88 6.28 -5.25
N ARG A 25 8.20 6.33 -4.12
CA ARG A 25 8.30 7.43 -3.15
C ARG A 25 8.25 6.94 -1.73
N THR A 26 8.99 7.62 -0.86
CA THR A 26 8.89 7.39 0.59
C THR A 26 7.65 8.08 1.12
N VAL A 27 6.78 7.33 1.79
CA VAL A 27 5.63 7.84 2.52
C VAL A 27 5.91 7.69 3.99
N GLN A 28 5.85 8.81 4.69
CA GLN A 28 6.02 8.89 6.14
C GLN A 28 4.67 9.09 6.78
N SER A 29 4.31 8.23 7.73
CA SER A 29 3.16 8.44 8.59
C SER A 29 3.58 8.49 10.06
N PRO A 30 3.92 9.68 10.58
CA PRO A 30 4.28 9.85 11.99
C PRO A 30 3.16 9.43 12.94
N GLN A 31 1.89 9.66 12.57
CA GLN A 31 0.72 9.28 13.37
C GLN A 31 0.55 7.76 13.46
N ASP A 32 0.86 7.05 12.38
CA ASP A 32 0.77 5.60 12.30
C ASP A 32 2.11 4.90 12.65
N ARG A 33 3.16 5.69 12.95
CA ARG A 33 4.53 5.27 13.33
C ARG A 33 5.22 4.36 12.30
N TYR A 34 5.12 4.69 11.03
CA TYR A 34 5.90 4.01 9.99
C TYR A 34 6.43 4.95 8.91
N SER A 35 7.42 4.47 8.17
CA SER A 35 7.88 5.03 6.90
C SER A 35 8.06 3.86 5.94
N ALA A 36 7.47 3.94 4.75
CA ALA A 36 7.50 2.88 3.76
C ALA A 36 7.70 3.43 2.35
N LEU A 37 8.31 2.64 1.48
CA LEU A 37 8.47 2.97 0.06
C LEU A 37 7.26 2.42 -0.71
N PHE A 38 6.53 3.29 -1.41
CA PHE A 38 5.40 2.91 -2.25
C PHE A 38 5.74 3.14 -3.73
N PRO A 39 5.37 2.23 -4.65
CA PRO A 39 5.63 2.36 -6.10
C PRO A 39 4.71 3.36 -6.82
N GLY A 40 4.08 4.26 -6.09
CA GLY A 40 3.14 5.27 -6.57
C GLY A 40 2.59 6.08 -5.40
N LYS A 41 1.67 7.01 -5.67
CA LYS A 41 1.00 7.80 -4.61
C LYS A 41 -0.11 6.95 -3.97
N PRO A 42 0.02 6.50 -2.71
CA PRO A 42 -1.05 5.73 -2.09
C PRO A 42 -2.25 6.62 -1.74
N VAL A 43 -3.43 6.01 -1.71
CA VAL A 43 -4.62 6.59 -1.09
C VAL A 43 -4.64 6.21 0.39
N LYS A 44 -5.00 7.17 1.24
CA LYS A 44 -5.18 6.95 2.69
C LYS A 44 -6.65 6.73 2.98
N ILE A 45 -6.97 5.59 3.58
CA ILE A 45 -8.33 5.16 3.91
C ILE A 45 -8.39 4.93 5.42
N GLN A 46 -9.29 5.64 6.09
CA GLN A 46 -9.57 5.44 7.51
C GLN A 46 -10.89 4.69 7.65
N ARG A 47 -10.89 3.64 8.47
CA ARG A 47 -12.08 2.86 8.75
C ARG A 47 -12.09 2.34 10.17
N LYS A 48 -13.23 1.80 10.57
CA LYS A 48 -13.39 1.10 11.82
C LYS A 48 -13.45 -0.40 11.55
N LEU A 49 -12.55 -1.15 12.16
CA LEU A 49 -12.53 -2.61 12.10
C LEU A 49 -13.46 -3.15 13.19
N PRO A 50 -14.57 -3.83 12.82
CA PRO A 50 -15.38 -4.54 13.80
C PRO A 50 -14.58 -5.74 14.32
N TYR A 51 -14.36 -5.79 15.62
CA TYR A 51 -13.68 -6.91 16.27
C TYR A 51 -14.33 -7.19 17.61
N GLN A 52 -14.94 -8.37 17.74
CA GLN A 52 -15.81 -8.70 18.88
C GLN A 52 -16.92 -7.64 19.03
N ASN A 53 -17.18 -7.14 20.24
CA ASN A 53 -18.20 -6.14 20.52
C ASN A 53 -17.67 -4.69 20.48
N GLN A 54 -16.60 -4.43 19.73
CA GLN A 54 -16.01 -3.09 19.63
C GLN A 54 -15.54 -2.75 18.21
N GLU A 55 -15.40 -1.45 17.98
CA GLU A 55 -14.83 -0.87 16.75
C GLU A 55 -13.40 -0.40 17.01
N ILE A 56 -12.43 -0.93 16.27
CA ILE A 56 -11.02 -0.56 16.41
C ILE A 56 -10.61 0.34 15.23
N PRO A 57 -10.06 1.54 15.46
CA PRO A 57 -9.56 2.40 14.39
C PRO A 57 -8.48 1.69 13.56
N GLN A 58 -8.64 1.73 12.24
CA GLN A 58 -7.67 1.22 11.28
C GLN A 58 -7.40 2.29 10.21
N THR A 59 -6.12 2.50 9.92
CA THR A 59 -5.66 3.27 8.75
C THR A 59 -5.07 2.31 7.73
N LEU A 60 -5.40 2.50 6.46
CA LEU A 60 -4.83 1.78 5.33
C LEU A 60 -4.26 2.80 4.35
N GLU A 61 -3.00 2.64 3.96
CA GLU A 61 -2.41 3.33 2.83
C GLU A 61 -2.10 2.31 1.74
N ALA A 62 -2.71 2.48 0.57
CA ALA A 62 -2.61 1.51 -0.50
C ALA A 62 -2.46 2.17 -1.87
N VAL A 63 -1.71 1.53 -2.75
CA VAL A 63 -1.64 1.86 -4.18
C VAL A 63 -1.81 0.57 -4.97
N LYS A 64 -2.64 0.62 -6.03
CA LYS A 64 -2.77 -0.44 -7.01
C LYS A 64 -1.95 -0.05 -8.24
N ILE A 65 -1.01 -0.89 -8.65
CA ILE A 65 -0.26 -0.76 -9.88
C ILE A 65 -0.58 -1.97 -10.74
N GLU A 66 -1.26 -1.77 -11.86
CA GLU A 66 -1.82 -2.86 -12.68
C GLU A 66 -2.63 -3.84 -11.82
N ASP A 67 -2.19 -5.09 -11.64
CA ASP A 67 -2.89 -6.09 -10.84
C ASP A 67 -2.33 -6.25 -9.42
N ASP A 68 -1.23 -5.56 -9.10
CA ASP A 68 -0.57 -5.64 -7.79
C ASP A 68 -1.09 -4.56 -6.84
N ILE A 69 -1.30 -4.95 -5.57
CA ILE A 69 -1.71 -4.04 -4.50
C ILE A 69 -0.60 -3.98 -3.47
N TYR A 70 -0.04 -2.78 -3.28
CA TYR A 70 0.94 -2.48 -2.25
C TYR A 70 0.25 -1.73 -1.14
N SER A 71 0.27 -2.24 0.09
CA SER A 71 -0.44 -1.60 1.20
C SER A 71 0.26 -1.74 2.54
N VAL A 72 0.10 -0.71 3.36
CA VAL A 72 0.43 -0.73 4.79
C VAL A 72 -0.86 -0.47 5.56
N SER A 73 -1.17 -1.35 6.51
CA SER A 73 -2.32 -1.21 7.40
C SER A 73 -1.85 -1.07 8.83
N THR A 74 -2.35 -0.06 9.53
CA THR A 74 -2.09 0.16 10.96
C THR A 74 -3.39 0.11 11.75
N ILE A 75 -3.29 -0.40 12.97
CA ILE A 75 -4.39 -0.50 13.92
C ILE A 75 -3.94 0.11 15.23
N HIS A 76 -4.71 1.06 15.76
CA HIS A 76 -4.40 1.69 17.04
C HIS A 76 -5.19 1.01 18.15
N LEU A 77 -4.47 0.28 19.00
CA LEU A 77 -5.02 -0.28 20.23
C LEU A 77 -4.73 0.67 21.39
N SER A 78 -5.77 0.99 22.16
CA SER A 78 -5.61 1.66 23.45
C SER A 78 -4.91 0.73 24.46
N ARG A 79 -4.43 1.28 25.59
CA ARG A 79 -3.79 0.49 26.65
C ARG A 79 -4.68 -0.64 27.17
N GLY A 80 -6.00 -0.41 27.28
CA GLY A 80 -6.97 -1.42 27.70
C GLY A 80 -7.23 -2.52 26.67
N GLN A 81 -6.84 -2.30 25.41
CA GLN A 81 -7.01 -3.24 24.30
C GLN A 81 -5.72 -4.01 23.96
N ALA A 82 -4.60 -3.75 24.66
CA ALA A 82 -3.30 -4.35 24.33
C ALA A 82 -3.33 -5.89 24.33
N THR A 83 -4.15 -6.49 25.19
CA THR A 83 -4.32 -7.95 25.28
C THR A 83 -4.98 -8.57 24.05
N LEU A 84 -5.62 -7.77 23.20
CA LEU A 84 -6.27 -8.24 21.96
C LEU A 84 -5.27 -8.46 20.83
N ALA A 85 -4.08 -7.84 20.90
CA ALA A 85 -3.16 -7.75 19.78
C ALA A 85 -2.79 -9.11 19.15
N PRO A 86 -2.47 -10.18 19.92
CA PRO A 86 -2.06 -11.46 19.32
C PRO A 86 -3.19 -12.11 18.50
N LYS A 87 -4.39 -12.23 19.09
CA LYS A 87 -5.55 -12.83 18.41
C LYS A 87 -6.04 -11.98 17.24
N LEU A 88 -5.99 -10.65 17.39
CA LEU A 88 -6.36 -9.74 16.32
C LEU A 88 -5.40 -9.89 15.13
N LEU A 89 -4.10 -9.99 15.39
CA LEU A 89 -3.09 -10.20 14.34
C LEU A 89 -3.31 -11.53 13.61
N GLU A 90 -3.53 -12.61 14.34
CA GLU A 90 -3.82 -13.94 13.78
C GLU A 90 -5.05 -13.90 12.86
N GLN A 91 -6.15 -13.31 13.33
CA GLN A 91 -7.38 -13.17 12.54
C GLN A 91 -7.15 -12.31 11.28
N LEU A 92 -6.37 -11.24 11.37
CA LEU A 92 -6.07 -10.38 10.23
C LEU A 92 -5.21 -11.10 9.19
N GLN A 93 -4.17 -11.82 9.62
CA GLN A 93 -3.33 -12.63 8.75
C GLN A 93 -4.17 -13.68 8.02
N GLY A 94 -4.99 -14.44 8.75
CA GLY A 94 -5.90 -15.42 8.15
C GLY A 94 -6.83 -14.81 7.12
N ASN A 95 -7.46 -13.67 7.44
CA ASN A 95 -8.33 -12.96 6.50
C ASN A 95 -7.61 -12.46 5.24
N LEU A 96 -6.38 -11.95 5.38
CA LEU A 96 -5.57 -11.48 4.25
C LEU A 96 -5.21 -12.63 3.32
N LEU A 97 -4.69 -13.72 3.87
CA LEU A 97 -4.30 -14.92 3.13
C LEU A 97 -5.50 -15.55 2.40
N ASN A 98 -6.62 -15.71 3.10
CA ASN A 98 -7.86 -16.22 2.51
C ASN A 98 -8.35 -15.36 1.35
N ARG A 99 -8.27 -14.02 1.46
CA ARG A 99 -8.67 -13.10 0.39
C ARG A 99 -7.71 -13.10 -0.79
N ALA A 100 -6.43 -13.32 -0.53
CA ALA A 100 -5.40 -13.48 -1.55
C ALA A 100 -5.39 -14.90 -2.15
N ASN A 101 -6.22 -15.81 -1.64
CA ASN A 101 -6.27 -17.22 -2.06
C ASN A 101 -4.90 -17.92 -1.97
N VAL A 102 -4.15 -17.62 -0.91
CA VAL A 102 -2.84 -18.19 -0.60
C VAL A 102 -2.84 -18.78 0.82
N SER A 103 -2.05 -19.82 1.06
CA SER A 103 -1.72 -20.32 2.40
C SER A 103 -0.35 -19.81 2.85
N LEU A 104 -0.07 -19.82 4.16
CA LEU A 104 1.26 -19.48 4.71
C LEU A 104 2.38 -20.36 4.15
N GLU A 105 2.07 -21.58 3.71
CA GLU A 105 3.05 -22.50 3.12
C GLU A 105 3.33 -22.20 1.64
N SER A 106 2.47 -21.41 1.01
CA SER A 106 2.55 -21.00 -0.39
C SER A 106 2.96 -19.54 -0.61
N ALA A 107 3.10 -18.77 0.48
CA ALA A 107 3.46 -17.36 0.50
C ALA A 107 4.94 -17.18 0.86
#